data_AF-A0A534C0I4-F1
#
_entry.id   AF-A0A534C0I4-F1
#
_cell.length_a   1.000
_cell.length_b   1.000
_cell.length_c   1.000
_cell.angle_alpha   90.00
_cell.angle_beta   90.00
_cell.angle_gamma   90.00
#
_symmetry.space_group_name_H-M   'P 1'
#
loop_
_entity.id
_entity.type
_entity.pdbx_description
1 polymer ?
#
loop_
_entity_poly.entity_id
_entity_poly.type
_entity_poly.pdbx_seq_one_letter_code
_entity_poly.pdbx_strand_id
1 'polypeptide(L)'
;LVSWNGSSFDLPVLTYRALLRGVQAARFWESGEQDPAFRYNNYLSRYHWRHTDLMDVLSGFQRRGRVSLANMACLLGLPGKLGFEGSQVWEAWQSGNLEGIRRYCETDVLNTWLIYLRFAQLRGLLPRAQHLEEIERVKALLRASREPHLAEFLAAWEKAP
;
A
#
# COMPACT_ATOMS: atom_id res chain seq x y z
N LEU A 1 -8.00 -4.88 3.93
CA LEU A 1 -7.25 -4.48 2.73
C LEU A 1 -6.65 -3.09 2.98
N VAL A 2 -5.35 -2.92 2.80
CA VAL A 2 -4.66 -1.63 2.95
C VAL A 2 -4.02 -1.28 1.61
N SER A 3 -4.08 0.00 1.22
CA SER A 3 -3.52 0.47 -0.05
C SER A 3 -3.07 1.93 0.05
N TRP A 4 -2.30 2.38 -0.94
CA TRP A 4 -2.06 3.79 -1.21
C TRP A 4 -2.72 4.19 -2.53
N ASN A 5 -3.75 5.06 -2.50
CA ASN A 5 -4.55 5.45 -3.67
C ASN A 5 -5.37 4.31 -4.31
N GLY A 6 -5.61 3.23 -3.57
CA GLY A 6 -6.35 2.06 -4.07
C GLY A 6 -7.81 2.33 -4.43
N SER A 7 -8.46 3.30 -3.77
CA SER A 7 -9.84 3.66 -4.08
C SER A 7 -9.98 4.35 -5.43
N SER A 8 -8.96 5.11 -5.85
CA SER A 8 -9.01 5.87 -7.11
C SER A 8 -8.30 5.17 -8.27
N PHE A 9 -7.59 4.05 -8.01
CA PHE A 9 -6.83 3.33 -9.04
C PHE A 9 -7.03 1.81 -8.97
N ASP A 10 -6.45 1.14 -7.98
CA ASP A 10 -6.38 -0.34 -7.91
C ASP A 10 -7.75 -1.02 -7.97
N LEU A 11 -8.68 -0.61 -7.10
CA LEU A 11 -10.01 -1.21 -7.02
C LEU A 11 -10.86 -0.94 -8.27
N PRO A 12 -10.89 0.29 -8.84
CA PRO A 12 -11.51 0.52 -10.14
C PRO A 12 -10.95 -0.37 -11.25
N VAL A 13 -9.62 -0.49 -11.36
CA VAL A 13 -8.97 -1.32 -12.40
C VAL A 13 -9.35 -2.78 -12.23
N LEU A 14 -9.26 -3.33 -11.02
CA LEU A 14 -9.65 -4.71 -10.71
C LEU A 14 -11.14 -4.95 -10.98
N THR A 15 -12.00 -3.98 -10.65
CA THR A 15 -13.44 -4.04 -10.92
C THR A 15 -13.73 -4.14 -12.41
N TYR A 16 -13.12 -3.28 -13.23
CA TYR A 16 -13.33 -3.33 -14.69
C TYR A 16 -12.84 -4.65 -15.29
N ARG A 17 -11.71 -5.17 -14.79
CA ARG A 17 -11.20 -6.48 -15.23
C ARG A 17 -12.10 -7.63 -14.79
N ALA A 18 -12.66 -7.58 -13.59
CA ALA A 18 -13.62 -8.57 -13.11
C ALA A 18 -14.90 -8.57 -13.96
N LEU A 19 -15.45 -7.39 -14.25
CA LEU A 19 -16.61 -7.24 -15.14
C LEU A 19 -16.34 -7.81 -16.54
N LEU A 20 -15.21 -7.45 -17.14
CA LEU A 20 -14.79 -7.95 -18.46
C LEU A 20 -14.64 -9.47 -18.50
N ARG A 21 -14.24 -10.07 -17.38
CA ARG A 21 -13.96 -11.52 -17.26
C ARG A 21 -15.09 -12.32 -16.64
N GLY A 22 -16.21 -11.70 -16.27
CA GLY A 22 -17.32 -12.37 -15.59
C GLY A 22 -16.96 -12.93 -14.21
N VAL A 23 -15.96 -12.34 -13.52
CA VAL A 23 -15.53 -12.80 -12.19
C VAL A 23 -16.47 -12.22 -11.13
N GLN A 24 -17.13 -13.10 -10.38
CA GLN A 24 -18.00 -12.70 -9.29
C GLN A 24 -17.20 -12.30 -8.04
N ALA A 25 -17.55 -11.16 -7.43
CA ALA A 25 -16.97 -10.66 -6.19
C ALA A 25 -18.05 -10.26 -5.16
N ALA A 26 -19.07 -11.12 -4.94
CA ALA A 26 -20.26 -10.78 -4.14
C ALA A 26 -19.93 -10.21 -2.75
N ARG A 27 -18.99 -10.82 -2.02
CA ARG A 27 -18.59 -10.37 -0.68
C ARG A 27 -17.86 -9.02 -0.68
N PHE A 28 -17.24 -8.63 -1.80
CA PHE A 28 -16.62 -7.31 -1.96
C PHE A 28 -17.67 -6.21 -2.11
N TRP A 29 -18.76 -6.50 -2.84
CA TRP A 29 -19.87 -5.58 -3.11
C TRP A 29 -20.95 -5.56 -2.01
N GLU A 30 -20.86 -6.45 -1.03
CA GLU A 30 -21.75 -6.46 0.12
C GLU A 30 -21.64 -5.15 0.92
N SER A 31 -22.78 -4.49 1.16
CA SER A 31 -22.87 -3.20 1.83
C SER A 31 -23.87 -3.18 2.99
N GLY A 32 -24.42 -4.33 3.37
CA GLY A 32 -25.44 -4.50 4.39
C GLY A 32 -26.79 -5.01 3.89
N GLU A 33 -26.88 -5.44 2.62
CA GLU A 33 -28.11 -5.93 1.99
C GLU A 33 -28.41 -7.38 2.40
N GLN A 34 -27.41 -8.27 2.30
CA GLN A 34 -27.58 -9.68 2.70
C GLN A 34 -26.99 -9.94 4.09
N ASP A 35 -25.92 -9.22 4.44
CA ASP A 35 -25.25 -9.33 5.75
C ASP A 35 -25.19 -7.96 6.46
N PRO A 36 -26.06 -7.71 7.46
CA PRO A 36 -26.08 -6.46 8.21
C PRO A 36 -24.74 -6.05 8.85
N ALA A 37 -23.81 -6.99 9.10
CA ALA A 37 -22.50 -6.68 9.64
C ALA A 37 -21.64 -5.81 8.70
N PHE A 38 -21.99 -5.75 7.41
CA PHE A 38 -21.29 -4.95 6.40
C PHE A 38 -21.82 -3.52 6.29
N ARG A 39 -22.92 -3.18 6.97
CA ARG A 39 -23.51 -1.83 6.93
C ARG A 39 -22.53 -0.74 7.36
N TYR A 40 -21.69 -1.03 8.37
CA TYR A 40 -20.73 -0.07 8.94
C TYR A 40 -19.26 -0.52 8.80
N ASN A 41 -19.01 -1.59 8.03
CA ASN A 41 -17.66 -2.10 7.81
C ASN A 41 -17.55 -2.92 6.52
N ASN A 42 -17.69 -2.26 5.38
CA ASN A 42 -17.57 -2.84 4.03
C ASN A 42 -16.35 -2.28 3.27
N TYR A 43 -16.07 -2.82 2.07
CA TYR A 43 -14.94 -2.41 1.24
C TYR A 43 -15.18 -1.14 0.41
N LEU A 44 -16.43 -0.70 0.25
CA LEU A 44 -16.81 0.36 -0.69
C LEU A 44 -16.83 1.75 -0.05
N SER A 45 -17.29 1.82 1.20
CA SER A 45 -17.37 3.08 1.94
C SER A 45 -15.98 3.51 2.41
N ARG A 46 -15.54 4.67 1.94
CA ARG A 46 -14.25 5.28 2.31
C ARG A 46 -14.11 5.65 3.79
N TYR A 47 -15.22 5.65 4.54
CA TYR A 47 -15.23 5.94 5.98
C TYR A 47 -15.15 4.68 6.85
N HIS A 48 -15.08 3.50 6.23
CA HIS A 48 -14.91 2.23 6.92
C HIS A 48 -13.46 1.76 6.87
N TRP A 49 -13.11 0.76 7.68
CA TRP A 49 -11.71 0.33 7.86
C TRP A 49 -11.39 -0.97 7.12
N ARG A 50 -12.38 -1.71 6.63
CA ARG A 50 -12.17 -2.98 5.91
C ARG A 50 -11.29 -2.78 4.66
N HIS A 51 -11.52 -1.69 3.93
CA HIS A 51 -10.53 -1.11 3.02
C HIS A 51 -10.00 0.18 3.63
N THR A 52 -8.69 0.26 3.85
CA THR A 52 -8.01 1.47 4.33
C THR A 52 -7.12 2.00 3.21
N ASP A 53 -7.61 2.97 2.45
CA ASP A 53 -6.79 3.77 1.54
C ASP A 53 -6.05 4.84 2.36
N LEU A 54 -4.76 4.60 2.63
CA LEU A 54 -3.94 5.47 3.48
C LEU A 54 -3.84 6.89 2.92
N MET A 55 -3.73 7.05 1.60
CA MET A 55 -3.62 8.38 1.01
C MET A 55 -4.90 9.18 1.26
N ASP A 56 -6.06 8.54 1.15
CA ASP A 56 -7.35 9.19 1.33
C ASP A 56 -7.62 9.53 2.79
N VAL A 57 -7.34 8.59 3.70
CA VAL A 57 -7.53 8.78 5.14
C VAL A 57 -6.56 9.81 5.71
N LEU A 58 -5.27 9.72 5.38
CA LEU A 58 -4.25 10.65 5.91
C LEU A 58 -4.42 12.08 5.37
N SER A 59 -4.97 12.23 4.16
CA SER A 59 -5.29 13.55 3.61
C SER A 59 -6.58 14.16 4.17
N GLY A 60 -7.22 13.51 5.15
CA GLY A 60 -8.49 13.96 5.72
C GLY A 60 -9.60 14.02 4.66
N PHE A 61 -9.53 13.14 3.67
CA PHE A 61 -10.43 13.09 2.52
C PHE A 61 -10.34 14.33 1.60
N GLN A 62 -9.36 15.20 1.79
CA GLN A 62 -9.17 16.43 1.01
C GLN A 62 -8.16 16.22 -0.10
N ARG A 63 -8.58 16.48 -1.36
CA ARG A 63 -7.72 16.31 -2.53
C ARG A 63 -6.43 17.13 -2.43
N ARG A 64 -6.49 18.33 -1.86
CA ARG A 64 -5.33 19.22 -1.68
C ARG A 64 -4.32 18.71 -0.63
N GLY A 65 -4.74 17.83 0.27
CA GLY A 65 -3.87 17.22 1.28
C GLY A 65 -3.23 15.91 0.83
N ARG A 66 -3.48 15.45 -0.40
CA ARG A 66 -2.90 14.21 -0.93
C ARG A 66 -1.44 14.42 -1.26
N VAL A 67 -0.61 13.45 -0.91
CA VAL A 67 0.82 13.39 -1.24
C VAL A 67 1.13 12.07 -1.94
N SER A 68 2.29 11.99 -2.60
CA SER A 68 2.76 10.73 -3.17
C SER A 68 3.20 9.76 -2.09
N LEU A 69 3.17 8.46 -2.39
CA LEU A 69 3.69 7.41 -1.50
C LEU A 69 5.16 7.68 -1.15
N ALA A 70 5.95 8.05 -2.14
CA ALA A 70 7.36 8.38 -1.99
C ALA A 70 7.58 9.53 -1.00
N ASN A 71 6.83 10.63 -1.12
CA ASN A 71 6.99 11.79 -0.24
C ASN A 71 6.60 11.44 1.20
N MET A 72 5.52 10.68 1.40
CA MET A 72 5.13 10.23 2.74
C MET A 72 6.16 9.26 3.33
N ALA A 73 6.68 8.33 2.52
CA ALA A 73 7.72 7.42 2.96
C ALA A 73 8.98 8.18 3.40
N CYS A 74 9.48 9.12 2.58
CA CYS A 74 10.62 9.95 2.94
C CYS A 74 10.37 10.78 4.20
N LEU A 75 9.16 11.36 4.37
CA LEU A 75 8.78 12.09 5.58
C LEU A 75 8.88 11.23 6.85
N LEU A 76 8.65 9.92 6.73
CA LEU A 76 8.75 8.96 7.84
C LEU A 76 10.15 8.35 8.01
N GLY A 77 11.16 8.83 7.28
CA GLY A 77 12.52 8.27 7.31
C GLY A 77 12.62 6.91 6.61
N LEU A 78 11.75 6.64 5.63
CA LEU A 78 11.80 5.45 4.78
C LEU A 78 12.47 5.79 3.44
N PRO A 79 12.98 4.79 2.68
CA PRO A 79 13.68 5.01 1.41
C PRO A 79 12.90 5.79 0.35
N GLY A 80 11.56 5.75 0.37
CA GLY A 80 10.75 6.29 -0.72
C GLY A 80 10.96 5.51 -2.01
N LYS A 81 11.26 6.22 -3.11
CA LYS A 81 11.49 5.63 -4.44
C LYS A 81 12.96 5.28 -4.66
N LEU A 82 13.23 4.04 -5.08
CA LEU A 82 14.56 3.58 -5.49
C LEU A 82 14.75 3.71 -7.02
N GLY A 83 14.48 4.89 -7.58
CA GLY A 83 14.79 5.22 -8.97
C GLY A 83 13.80 4.73 -10.05
N PHE A 84 12.72 4.04 -9.67
CA PHE A 84 11.64 3.65 -10.59
C PHE A 84 10.34 4.42 -10.29
N GLU A 85 9.67 4.93 -11.31
CA GLU A 85 8.41 5.65 -11.21
C GLU A 85 7.27 4.97 -11.97
N GLY A 86 6.05 5.12 -11.46
CA GLY A 86 4.84 4.54 -12.10
C GLY A 86 4.61 5.00 -13.55
N SER A 87 5.08 6.18 -13.93
CA SER A 87 5.04 6.68 -15.32
C SER A 87 5.87 5.82 -16.29
N GLN A 88 6.90 5.14 -15.79
CA GLN A 88 7.81 4.31 -16.58
C GLN A 88 7.29 2.88 -16.79
N VAL A 89 6.19 2.49 -16.13
CA VAL A 89 5.66 1.11 -16.18
C VAL A 89 5.31 0.68 -17.60
N TRP A 90 4.72 1.58 -18.40
CA TRP A 90 4.34 1.25 -19.78
C TRP A 90 5.56 0.98 -20.67
N GLU A 91 6.56 1.86 -20.62
CA GLU A 91 7.81 1.70 -21.38
C GLU A 91 8.60 0.46 -20.93
N ALA A 92 8.66 0.22 -19.62
CA ALA A 92 9.28 -0.98 -19.06
C ALA A 92 8.56 -2.25 -19.52
N TRP A 93 7.23 -2.24 -19.62
CA TRP A 93 6.47 -3.37 -20.13
C TRP A 93 6.75 -3.61 -21.62
N GLN A 94 6.74 -2.54 -22.44
CA GLN A 94 7.01 -2.65 -23.88
C GLN A 94 8.43 -3.16 -24.18
N SER A 95 9.40 -2.82 -23.34
CA SER A 95 10.79 -3.31 -23.43
C SER A 95 11.00 -4.70 -22.82
N GLY A 96 9.96 -5.33 -22.27
CA GLY A 96 10.05 -6.66 -21.65
C GLY A 96 10.64 -6.67 -20.24
N ASN A 97 10.87 -5.50 -19.62
CA ASN A 97 11.40 -5.36 -18.26
C ASN A 97 10.34 -5.61 -17.18
N LEU A 98 9.77 -6.82 -17.17
CA LEU A 98 8.80 -7.24 -16.15
C LEU A 98 9.43 -7.36 -14.76
N GLU A 99 10.71 -7.71 -14.71
CA GLU A 99 11.45 -7.80 -13.46
C GLU A 99 11.54 -6.44 -12.76
N GLY A 100 11.89 -5.37 -13.48
CA GLY A 100 11.90 -4.01 -12.94
C GLY A 100 10.54 -3.55 -12.41
N ILE A 101 9.45 -3.84 -13.16
CA ILE A 101 8.08 -3.54 -12.71
C ILE A 101 7.76 -4.29 -11.42
N ARG A 102 8.11 -5.58 -11.34
CA ARG A 102 7.88 -6.39 -10.14
C ARG A 102 8.62 -5.82 -8.93
N ARG A 103 9.91 -5.53 -9.08
CA ARG A 103 10.74 -4.94 -8.01
C ARG A 103 10.14 -3.63 -7.51
N TYR A 104 9.72 -2.77 -8.43
CA TYR A 104 9.02 -1.52 -8.11
C TYR A 104 7.74 -1.76 -7.29
N CYS A 105 6.85 -2.65 -7.75
CA CYS A 105 5.62 -2.99 -7.03
C CYS A 105 5.90 -3.52 -5.62
N GLU A 106 6.91 -4.38 -5.45
CA GLU A 106 7.28 -4.92 -4.13
C GLU A 106 7.76 -3.80 -3.17
N THR A 107 8.55 -2.83 -3.66
CA THR A 107 8.98 -1.69 -2.84
C THR A 107 7.83 -0.74 -2.47
N ASP A 108 6.85 -0.53 -3.37
CA ASP A 108 5.65 0.26 -3.07
C ASP A 108 4.79 -0.40 -2.00
N VAL A 109 4.66 -1.74 -2.03
CA VAL A 109 3.97 -2.50 -0.98
C VAL A 109 4.69 -2.37 0.37
N LEU A 110 6.02 -2.46 0.38
CA LEU A 110 6.81 -2.26 1.61
C LEU A 110 6.60 -0.87 2.21
N ASN A 111 6.71 0.19 1.40
CA ASN A 111 6.44 1.55 1.86
C ASN A 111 5.01 1.69 2.39
N THR A 112 4.02 1.16 1.66
CA THR A 112 2.60 1.20 2.08
C THR A 112 2.40 0.50 3.43
N TRP A 113 3.03 -0.66 3.63
CA TRP A 113 2.95 -1.41 4.88
C TRP A 113 3.61 -0.67 6.05
N LEU A 114 4.80 -0.12 5.84
CA LEU A 114 5.51 0.62 6.89
C LEU A 114 4.78 1.91 7.30
N ILE A 115 4.17 2.61 6.34
CA ILE A 115 3.28 3.75 6.63
C ILE A 115 2.04 3.27 7.40
N TYR A 116 1.46 2.12 7.01
CA TYR A 116 0.34 1.55 7.74
C TYR A 116 0.67 1.25 9.21
N LEU A 117 1.84 0.65 9.49
CA LEU A 117 2.28 0.39 10.86
C LEU A 117 2.38 1.69 11.66
N ARG A 118 2.95 2.75 11.09
CA ARG A 118 3.00 4.07 11.73
C ARG A 118 1.60 4.64 11.97
N PHE A 119 0.70 4.49 11.00
CA PHE A 119 -0.68 4.93 11.12
C PHE A 119 -1.47 4.14 12.19
N ALA A 120 -1.27 2.83 12.27
CA ALA A 120 -1.86 1.97 13.30
C ALA A 120 -1.35 2.38 14.69
N GLN A 121 -0.06 2.71 14.81
CA GLN A 121 0.50 3.27 16.04
C GLN A 121 -0.13 4.62 16.39
N LEU A 122 -0.24 5.54 15.42
CA LEU A 122 -0.87 6.85 15.60
C LEU A 122 -2.32 6.72 16.13
N ARG A 123 -3.04 5.69 15.69
CA ARG A 123 -4.40 5.39 16.12
C ARG A 123 -4.49 4.66 17.47
N GLY A 124 -3.36 4.31 18.10
CA GLY A 124 -3.32 3.52 19.32
C GLY A 124 -3.68 2.04 19.14
N LEU A 125 -3.77 1.55 17.90
CA LEU A 125 -4.05 0.14 17.59
C LEU A 125 -2.79 -0.73 17.68
N LEU A 126 -1.61 -0.11 17.56
CA LEU A 126 -0.32 -0.77 17.64
C LEU A 126 0.55 -0.08 18.70
N PRO A 127 0.65 -0.62 19.93
CA PRO A 127 1.53 -0.08 20.96
C PRO A 127 2.97 0.06 20.48
N ARG A 128 3.72 1.01 21.06
CA ARG A 128 5.09 1.31 20.63
C ARG A 128 6.01 0.08 20.61
N ALA A 129 5.92 -0.80 21.60
CA ALA A 129 6.72 -2.02 21.66
C ALA A 129 6.42 -2.93 20.45
N GLN A 130 5.14 -3.23 20.20
CA GLN A 130 4.71 -4.05 19.06
C GLN A 130 5.05 -3.40 17.71
N HIS A 131 4.96 -2.07 17.61
CA HIS A 131 5.41 -1.36 16.41
C HIS A 131 6.89 -1.62 16.15
N LEU A 132 7.75 -1.54 17.17
CA LEU A 132 9.18 -1.82 17.00
C LEU A 132 9.44 -3.28 16.62
N GLU A 133 8.70 -4.23 17.20
CA GLU A 133 8.75 -5.65 16.84
C GLU A 133 8.38 -5.89 15.38
N GLU A 134 7.30 -5.27 14.89
CA GLU A 134 6.90 -5.38 13.48
C GLU A 134 7.91 -4.74 12.53
N ILE A 135 8.52 -3.62 12.91
CA ILE A 135 9.62 -3.01 12.14
C ILE A 135 10.80 -3.97 12.03
N GLU A 136 11.25 -4.56 13.13
CA GLU A 136 12.36 -5.53 13.09
C GLU A 136 11.98 -6.82 12.35
N ARG A 137 10.72 -7.25 12.40
CA ARG A 137 10.22 -8.37 11.59
C ARG A 137 10.35 -8.09 10.10
N VAL A 138 9.98 -6.89 9.65
CA VAL A 138 10.16 -6.49 8.24
C VAL A 138 11.64 -6.46 7.88
N LYS A 139 12.49 -5.85 8.70
CA LYS A 139 13.94 -5.83 8.44
C LYS A 139 14.53 -7.25 8.40
N ALA A 140 14.14 -8.14 9.29
CA ALA A 140 14.59 -9.53 9.28
C ALA A 140 14.18 -10.25 7.98
N LEU A 141 12.96 -10.03 7.50
CA LEU A 141 12.50 -10.54 6.21
C LEU A 141 13.37 -10.00 5.05
N LEU A 142 13.68 -8.71 5.06
CA LEU A 142 14.54 -8.09 4.03
C LEU A 142 15.97 -8.65 4.07
N ARG A 143 16.56 -8.83 5.27
CA ARG A 143 17.89 -9.43 5.45
C ARG A 143 17.96 -10.88 4.97
N ALA A 144 16.87 -11.64 5.11
CA ALA A 144 16.79 -13.02 4.69
C ALA A 144 16.55 -13.20 3.18
N SER A 145 16.10 -12.14 2.49
CA SER A 145 15.83 -12.18 1.07
C SER A 145 17.12 -12.21 0.24
N ARG A 146 17.07 -12.90 -0.91
CA ARG A 146 18.15 -12.90 -1.91
C ARG A 146 17.91 -11.90 -3.05
N GLU A 147 16.79 -11.19 -3.00
CA GLU A 147 16.40 -10.24 -4.03
C GLU A 147 17.18 -8.91 -3.88
N PRO A 148 17.82 -8.42 -4.95
CA PRO A 148 18.73 -7.26 -4.86
C PRO A 148 18.02 -5.97 -4.45
N HIS A 149 16.81 -5.70 -4.97
CA HIS A 149 16.05 -4.50 -4.63
C HIS A 149 15.63 -4.45 -3.16
N LEU A 150 15.48 -5.61 -2.51
CA LEU A 150 15.14 -5.69 -1.09
C LEU A 150 16.35 -5.39 -0.20
N ALA A 151 17.53 -5.83 -0.61
CA ALA A 151 18.79 -5.46 0.04
C ALA A 151 19.07 -3.95 -0.12
N GLU A 152 18.86 -3.41 -1.33
CA GLU A 152 18.97 -1.96 -1.61
C GLU A 152 17.98 -1.15 -0.77
N PHE A 153 16.72 -1.60 -0.68
CA PHE A 153 15.71 -0.96 0.16
C PHE A 153 16.12 -0.91 1.63
N LEU A 154 16.58 -2.03 2.18
CA LEU A 154 17.04 -2.08 3.57
C LEU A 154 18.25 -1.17 3.80
N ALA A 155 19.23 -1.21 2.91
CA ALA A 155 20.43 -0.38 3.03
C ALA A 155 20.11 1.11 2.94
N ALA A 156 19.16 1.51 2.10
CA ALA A 156 18.68 2.89 2.03
C ALA A 156 17.91 3.28 3.29
N TRP A 157 17.13 2.36 3.86
CA TRP A 157 16.35 2.60 5.07
C TRP A 157 17.26 2.81 6.29
N GLU A 158 18.29 1.98 6.45
CA GLU A 158 19.24 2.11 7.56
C GLU A 158 20.14 3.36 7.48
N LYS A 159 20.22 4.00 6.30
CA LYS A 159 20.92 5.28 6.08
C LYS A 159 20.02 6.50 6.22
N ALA A 160 18.71 6.32 6.20
CA ALA A 160 17.78 7.43 6.32
C ALA A 160 17.96 8.10 7.71
N PRO A 161 17.96 9.44 7.78
CA PRO A 161 18.24 10.20 9.00
C PRO A 161 17.21 9.98 10.11
#